data_AF-A0A8C1UQS4-F1
#
_entry.id   AF-A0A8C1UQS4-F1
#
_cell.length_a   1.000
_cell.length_b   1.000
_cell.length_c   1.000
_cell.angle_alpha   90.00
_cell.angle_beta   90.00
_cell.angle_gamma   90.00
#
_symmetry.space_group_name_H-M   'P 1'
#
loop_
_entity.id
_entity.type
_entity.pdbx_description
1 polymer ?
#
loop_
_entity_poly.entity_id
_entity_poly.type
_entity_poly.pdbx_seq_one_letter_code
_entity_poly.pdbx_strand_id
1 'polypeptide(L)'
;LHTFDTQVFVQQFLQRWDRLDEREFPEARNTPLKYTSALSYDAILVIAEAFRYLRRQRVDVSRRGSAGDCLANPAVPWSQGIDIERALKMVQVQGMTGNIQFDSFGRRSNYTIDVYEMKTGGPRKIGYWNEFERFVNIMDQQYTNDSSVENRTIVVTTIMEAPYVMYKKNHMHLEGNDKYEGYCVDLASEIAKHVGIKYRLSIVMDGKYGARDPETKTWNGMVGELVYGRADIAVAPLTITLVREEVIDFSKPFMSLGISIMIKKPQKSKPGVFSFLDPLAYEIWMCIVFAYIGVSVVLFLVSRFSPYEWHLDETDEAKDPQTSPDPPNDFGIFNSLWFSLGAFMQQGCDISPRSLSGRIVGGVWWFFTLIIISSYTANLAAFLTVERMVSPIESAEDLAKQTEIAYGTLDSGSTKEFFRRSKIAVYEKMWSYMKSAEPSVFAKTTPDGVARVRKSKGKFAFLLESTMNEYIEQRKPCDTMKVGGNLDSKGYGVATPKGSALRWVE
;
A
#
# COMPACT_ATOMS: atom_id res chain seq x y z
N LEU A 1 50.18 25.80 -15.84
CA LEU A 1 50.93 27.01 -16.23
C LEU A 1 50.30 27.74 -17.42
N HIS A 2 49.85 27.05 -18.49
CA HIS A 2 49.25 27.72 -19.67
C HIS A 2 47.83 28.30 -19.51
N THR A 3 47.05 27.91 -18.50
CA THR A 3 45.69 28.44 -18.27
C THR A 3 45.69 29.85 -17.67
N PHE A 4 46.73 30.22 -16.92
CA PHE A 4 46.83 31.51 -16.24
C PHE A 4 47.01 32.69 -17.21
N ASP A 5 47.79 32.52 -18.29
CA ASP A 5 48.01 33.60 -19.27
C ASP A 5 46.74 34.00 -20.02
N THR A 6 45.87 33.03 -20.34
CA THR A 6 44.60 33.32 -21.03
C THR A 6 43.63 34.11 -20.18
N GLN A 7 43.56 33.83 -18.87
CA GLN A 7 42.66 34.57 -17.98
C GLN A 7 43.06 36.04 -17.86
N VAL A 8 44.36 36.32 -17.81
CA VAL A 8 44.89 37.69 -17.76
C VAL A 8 44.59 38.43 -19.06
N PHE A 9 44.81 37.79 -20.21
CA PHE A 9 44.50 38.37 -21.51
C PHE A 9 43.00 38.71 -21.67
N VAL A 10 42.11 37.78 -21.32
CA VAL A 10 40.66 37.99 -21.39
C VAL A 10 40.21 39.13 -20.46
N GLN A 11 40.76 39.21 -19.25
CA GLN A 11 40.48 40.32 -18.33
C GLN A 11 40.93 41.67 -18.88
N GLN A 12 42.11 41.74 -19.49
CA GLN A 12 42.61 42.97 -20.13
C GLN A 12 41.72 43.38 -21.31
N PHE A 13 41.27 42.42 -22.13
CA PHE A 13 40.33 42.69 -23.21
C PHE A 13 39.00 43.24 -22.67
N LEU A 14 38.43 42.61 -21.65
CA LEU A 14 37.16 43.06 -21.04
C LEU A 14 37.30 44.47 -20.44
N GLN A 15 38.42 44.79 -19.78
CA GLN A 15 38.70 46.14 -19.29
C GLN A 15 38.79 47.17 -20.42
N ARG A 16 39.33 46.79 -21.58
CA ARG A 16 39.36 47.66 -22.76
C ARG A 16 37.98 47.80 -23.39
N TRP A 17 37.23 46.70 -23.49
CA TRP A 17 35.89 46.64 -24.05
C TRP A 17 34.92 47.57 -23.33
N ASP A 18 34.97 47.57 -21.99
CA ASP A 18 34.15 48.44 -21.13
C ASP A 18 34.49 49.95 -21.25
N ARG A 19 35.68 50.27 -21.77
CA ARG A 19 36.15 51.66 -22.00
C ARG A 19 35.82 52.20 -23.39
N LEU A 20 35.24 51.38 -24.29
CA LEU A 20 34.90 51.82 -25.64
C LEU A 20 33.71 52.80 -25.63
N ASP A 21 33.72 53.76 -26.56
CA ASP A 21 32.59 54.68 -26.73
C ASP A 21 31.42 53.97 -27.42
N GLU A 22 30.26 53.98 -26.77
CA GLU A 22 29.03 53.33 -27.24
C GLU A 22 28.50 53.96 -28.55
N ARG A 23 28.90 55.20 -28.85
CA ARG A 23 28.55 55.86 -30.12
C ARG A 23 29.29 55.26 -31.32
N GLU A 24 30.50 54.76 -31.12
CA GLU A 24 31.33 54.15 -32.16
C GLU A 24 31.17 52.62 -32.17
N PHE A 25 31.04 52.01 -30.98
CA PHE A 25 30.86 50.57 -30.80
C PHE A 25 29.59 50.28 -30.00
N PRO A 26 28.43 50.12 -30.67
CA PRO A 26 27.17 49.82 -29.98
C PRO A 26 27.27 48.51 -29.20
N GLU A 27 26.56 48.43 -28.06
CA GLU A 27 26.55 47.31 -27.12
C GLU A 27 27.85 47.09 -26.30
N ALA A 28 28.89 47.92 -26.44
CA ALA A 28 30.19 47.66 -25.79
C ALA A 28 30.19 47.85 -24.24
N ARG A 29 29.39 48.76 -23.69
CA ARG A 29 29.48 49.18 -22.27
C ARG A 29 28.47 48.52 -21.32
N ASN A 30 27.32 48.08 -21.83
CA ASN A 30 26.19 47.64 -21.00
C ASN A 30 25.79 46.17 -21.20
N THR A 31 26.53 45.41 -22.02
CA THR A 31 26.23 44.00 -22.26
C THR A 31 27.47 43.13 -22.05
N PRO A 32 27.31 41.92 -21.47
CA PRO A 32 28.41 40.98 -21.38
C PRO A 32 28.83 40.57 -22.80
N LEU A 33 30.15 40.46 -23.01
CA LEU A 33 30.71 40.07 -24.30
C LEU A 33 30.10 38.74 -24.77
N LYS A 34 29.41 38.76 -25.90
CA LYS A 34 28.84 37.56 -26.52
C LYS A 34 29.97 36.63 -26.99
N TYR A 35 29.79 35.32 -26.83
CA TYR A 35 30.77 34.33 -27.30
C TYR A 35 31.01 34.41 -28.81
N THR A 36 29.99 34.80 -29.58
CA THR A 36 30.11 35.05 -31.03
C THR A 36 31.07 36.20 -31.33
N SER A 37 31.03 37.27 -30.53
CA SER A 37 31.96 38.41 -30.68
C SER A 37 33.39 38.03 -30.30
N ALA A 38 33.56 37.17 -29.28
CA ALA A 38 34.87 36.62 -28.93
C ALA A 38 35.43 35.75 -30.06
N LEU A 39 34.59 34.93 -30.72
CA LEU A 39 34.98 34.16 -31.90
C LEU A 39 35.35 35.05 -33.09
N SER A 40 34.64 36.17 -33.31
CA SER A 40 34.99 37.14 -34.36
C SER A 40 36.35 37.79 -34.12
N TYR A 41 36.66 38.12 -32.87
CA TYR A 41 37.97 38.63 -32.48
C TYR A 41 39.08 37.60 -32.77
N ASP A 42 38.88 36.36 -32.33
CA ASP A 42 39.80 35.24 -32.56
C ASP A 42 39.96 34.94 -34.07
N ALA A 43 38.89 35.09 -34.87
CA ALA A 43 38.95 34.88 -36.32
C ALA A 43 39.89 35.88 -37.01
N ILE A 44 39.86 37.16 -36.60
CA ILE A 44 40.78 38.18 -37.14
C ILE A 44 42.22 37.84 -36.76
N LEU A 45 42.46 37.36 -35.53
CA LEU A 45 43.78 36.92 -35.08
C LEU A 45 44.31 35.76 -35.94
N VAL A 46 43.47 34.75 -36.21
CA VAL A 46 43.82 33.62 -37.07
C VAL A 46 44.13 34.05 -38.50
N ILE A 47 43.30 34.92 -39.08
CA ILE A 47 43.51 35.44 -40.45
C ILE A 47 44.83 36.23 -40.52
N ALA A 48 45.09 37.08 -39.53
CA ALA A 48 46.32 37.86 -39.48
C ALA A 48 47.57 36.97 -39.37
N GLU A 49 47.53 35.93 -38.54
CA GLU A 49 48.66 35.00 -38.40
C GLU A 49 48.85 34.13 -39.64
N ALA A 50 47.78 33.71 -40.32
CA ALA A 50 47.86 32.98 -41.58
C ALA A 50 48.56 33.81 -42.68
N PHE A 51 48.19 35.09 -42.85
CA PHE A 51 48.87 35.96 -43.81
C PHE A 51 50.31 36.30 -43.39
N ARG A 52 50.57 36.40 -42.08
CA ARG A 52 51.93 36.56 -41.56
C ARG A 52 52.79 35.33 -41.89
N TYR A 53 52.22 34.14 -41.79
CA TYR A 53 52.87 32.88 -42.18
C TYR A 53 53.17 32.83 -43.68
N LEU A 54 52.19 33.14 -44.54
CA LEU A 54 52.37 33.18 -46.00
C LEU A 54 53.46 34.17 -46.42
N ARG A 55 53.48 35.36 -45.79
CA ARG A 55 54.53 36.37 -46.03
C ARG A 55 55.91 35.88 -45.60
N ARG A 56 56.01 35.16 -44.47
CA ARG A 56 57.28 34.54 -44.02
C ARG A 56 57.77 33.47 -44.99
N GLN A 57 56.85 32.69 -45.56
CA GLN A 57 57.14 31.67 -46.58
C GLN A 57 57.38 32.25 -47.99
N ARG A 58 57.29 33.58 -48.15
CA ARG A 58 57.42 34.28 -49.43
C ARG A 58 56.45 33.76 -50.52
N VAL A 59 55.26 33.30 -50.12
CA VAL A 59 54.20 32.91 -51.05
C VAL A 59 53.51 34.16 -51.59
N ASP A 60 53.52 34.34 -52.91
CA ASP A 60 52.81 35.43 -53.57
C ASP A 60 51.32 35.09 -53.72
N VAL A 61 50.49 35.82 -52.96
CA VAL A 61 49.02 35.71 -52.99
C VAL A 61 48.37 36.84 -53.81
N SER A 62 49.14 37.57 -54.60
CA SER A 62 48.58 38.59 -55.49
C SER A 62 47.78 37.93 -56.61
N ARG A 63 46.49 38.30 -56.70
CA ARG A 63 45.64 37.85 -57.81
C ARG A 63 45.95 38.69 -59.04
N ARG A 64 46.43 38.04 -60.11
CA ARG A 64 46.64 38.68 -61.41
C ARG A 64 45.31 38.73 -62.16
N GLY A 65 44.65 39.89 -62.16
CA GLY A 65 43.39 40.14 -62.90
C GLY A 65 42.11 40.11 -62.05
N SER A 66 40.98 40.46 -62.68
CA SER A 66 39.65 40.45 -62.07
C SER A 66 39.10 39.03 -61.90
N ALA A 67 38.18 38.85 -60.96
CA ALA A 67 37.64 37.54 -60.62
C ALA A 67 36.69 36.94 -61.66
N GLY A 68 36.17 37.76 -62.57
CA GLY A 68 35.10 37.36 -63.48
C GLY A 68 33.74 37.24 -62.76
N ASP A 69 32.77 36.65 -63.46
CA ASP A 69 31.43 36.37 -62.94
C ASP A 69 31.43 35.06 -62.14
N CYS A 70 30.67 35.00 -61.04
CA CYS A 70 30.50 33.77 -60.26
C CYS A 70 29.73 32.68 -61.02
N LEU A 71 28.99 33.06 -62.07
CA LEU A 71 28.28 32.15 -62.97
C LEU A 71 29.08 31.73 -64.21
N ALA A 72 30.37 32.05 -64.27
CA ALA A 72 31.24 31.59 -65.35
C ALA A 72 31.19 30.05 -65.50
N ASN A 73 31.12 29.56 -66.73
CA ASN A 73 31.01 28.12 -67.01
C ASN A 73 32.07 27.67 -68.05
N PRO A 74 33.12 26.92 -67.65
CA PRO A 74 33.42 26.50 -66.27
C PRO A 74 34.04 27.64 -65.44
N ALA A 75 33.67 27.72 -64.16
CA ALA A 75 34.32 28.64 -63.23
C ALA A 75 35.75 28.17 -62.96
N VAL A 76 36.74 29.05 -63.19
CA VAL A 76 38.16 28.73 -62.97
C VAL A 76 38.53 29.05 -61.51
N PRO A 77 38.89 28.05 -60.69
CA PRO A 77 39.28 28.29 -59.30
C PRO A 77 40.61 29.04 -59.20
N TRP A 78 40.77 29.83 -58.15
CA TRP A 78 42.03 30.51 -57.87
C TRP A 78 43.01 29.57 -57.17
N SER A 79 44.10 29.19 -57.86
CA SER A 79 45.07 28.19 -57.38
C SER A 79 45.70 28.53 -56.02
N GLN A 80 45.97 29.82 -55.76
CA GLN A 80 46.58 30.28 -54.51
C GLN A 80 45.61 30.18 -53.32
N GLY A 81 44.29 29.99 -53.57
CA GLY A 81 43.31 29.75 -52.52
C GLY A 81 43.63 28.50 -51.69
N ILE A 82 44.23 27.47 -52.32
CA ILE A 82 44.63 26.23 -51.65
C ILE A 82 45.77 26.48 -50.65
N ASP A 83 46.72 27.35 -51.01
CA ASP A 83 47.83 27.70 -50.11
C ASP A 83 47.34 28.56 -48.93
N ILE A 84 46.34 29.42 -49.16
CA ILE A 84 45.68 30.20 -48.10
C ILE A 84 44.93 29.28 -47.14
N GLU A 85 44.15 28.33 -47.66
CA GLU A 85 43.45 27.35 -46.84
C GLU A 85 44.43 26.51 -46.00
N ARG A 86 45.53 26.05 -46.61
CA ARG A 86 46.59 25.32 -45.90
C ARG A 86 47.21 26.16 -44.78
N ALA A 87 47.52 27.43 -45.05
CA ALA A 87 48.06 28.34 -44.05
C ALA A 87 47.09 28.56 -42.88
N LEU A 88 45.79 28.74 -43.17
CA LEU A 88 44.75 28.90 -42.13
C LEU A 88 44.66 27.67 -41.22
N LYS A 89 44.69 26.45 -41.78
CA LYS A 89 44.64 25.20 -41.00
C LYS A 89 45.88 24.95 -40.15
N MET A 90 47.03 25.53 -40.52
CA MET A 90 48.29 25.42 -39.76
C MET A 90 48.41 26.43 -38.62
N VAL A 91 47.50 27.40 -38.50
CA VAL A 91 47.55 28.39 -37.43
C VAL A 91 47.27 27.73 -36.08
N GLN A 92 48.20 27.92 -35.14
CA GLN A 92 48.01 27.59 -33.74
C GLN A 92 48.32 28.83 -32.89
N VAL A 93 47.28 29.40 -32.28
CA VAL A 93 47.36 30.63 -31.48
C VAL A 93 46.48 30.55 -30.24
N GLN A 94 46.80 31.37 -29.25
CA GLN A 94 45.97 31.54 -28.06
C GLN A 94 45.10 32.80 -28.23
N GLY A 95 43.78 32.63 -28.11
CA GLY A 95 42.79 33.71 -28.22
C GLY A 95 41.89 33.82 -26.99
N MET A 96 40.79 34.55 -27.14
CA MET A 96 39.74 34.72 -26.14
C MET A 96 39.07 33.40 -25.77
N THR A 97 38.98 32.47 -26.72
CA THR A 97 38.40 31.14 -26.54
C THR A 97 39.42 30.07 -26.15
N GLY A 98 40.62 30.47 -25.71
CA GLY A 98 41.68 29.53 -25.36
C GLY A 98 42.55 29.15 -26.55
N ASN A 99 42.98 27.90 -26.57
CA ASN A 99 43.80 27.38 -27.64
C ASN A 99 42.98 27.21 -28.92
N ILE A 100 43.50 27.72 -30.04
CA ILE A 100 42.86 27.65 -31.35
C ILE A 100 43.77 26.82 -32.25
N GLN A 101 43.24 25.70 -32.73
CA GLN A 101 43.87 24.84 -33.73
C GLN A 101 42.79 24.15 -34.55
N PHE A 102 43.16 23.67 -35.74
CA PHE A 102 42.23 23.09 -36.70
C PHE A 102 42.66 21.69 -37.13
N ASP A 103 41.69 20.84 -37.47
CA ASP A 103 41.92 19.56 -38.12
C ASP A 103 42.14 19.71 -39.64
N SER A 104 42.36 18.59 -40.33
CA SER A 104 42.54 18.56 -41.78
C SER A 104 41.33 19.10 -42.56
N PHE A 105 40.14 19.12 -41.95
CA PHE A 105 38.90 19.62 -42.52
C PHE A 105 38.62 21.09 -42.16
N GLY A 106 39.44 21.72 -41.31
CA GLY A 106 39.24 23.10 -40.85
C GLY A 106 38.27 23.22 -39.66
N ARG A 107 37.95 22.12 -38.98
CA ARG A 107 37.15 22.13 -37.74
C ARG A 107 38.08 22.40 -36.56
N ARG A 108 37.63 23.17 -35.57
CA ARG A 108 38.42 23.40 -34.36
C ARG A 108 38.63 22.09 -33.60
N SER A 109 39.88 21.82 -33.22
CA SER A 109 40.28 20.68 -32.39
C SER A 109 40.94 21.16 -31.10
N ASN A 110 41.04 20.27 -30.10
CA ASN A 110 41.73 20.54 -28.82
C ASN A 110 41.35 21.89 -28.19
N TYR A 111 40.04 22.09 -28.08
CA TYR A 111 39.42 23.17 -27.34
C TYR A 111 38.94 22.64 -25.99
N THR A 112 38.74 23.56 -25.04
CA THR A 112 38.21 23.25 -23.71
C THR A 112 36.96 24.07 -23.47
N ILE A 113 35.88 23.42 -23.04
CA ILE A 113 34.62 24.06 -22.66
C ILE A 113 34.50 24.01 -21.14
N ASP A 114 34.35 25.17 -20.52
CA ASP A 114 34.09 25.26 -19.09
C ASP A 114 32.61 24.99 -18.78
N VAL A 115 32.33 24.13 -17.81
CA VAL A 115 30.97 23.79 -17.40
C VAL A 115 30.61 24.58 -16.13
N TYR A 116 29.51 25.32 -16.21
CA TYR A 116 29.01 26.16 -15.12
C TYR A 116 27.67 25.63 -14.59
N GLU A 117 27.51 25.66 -13.27
CA GLU A 117 26.26 25.38 -12.59
C GLU A 117 25.71 26.67 -11.99
N MET A 118 24.41 26.92 -12.17
CA MET A 118 23.73 28.08 -11.59
C MET A 118 23.42 27.81 -10.11
N LYS A 119 24.03 28.58 -9.21
CA LYS A 119 23.72 28.56 -7.76
C LYS A 119 23.09 29.89 -7.36
N THR A 120 22.59 29.97 -6.12
CA THR A 120 22.02 31.20 -5.54
C THR A 120 22.99 32.39 -5.53
N GLY A 121 24.30 32.13 -5.45
CA GLY A 121 25.35 33.15 -5.54
C GLY A 121 25.81 33.49 -6.98
N GLY A 122 25.16 32.95 -8.00
CA GLY A 122 25.54 33.11 -9.41
C GLY A 122 26.14 31.84 -10.03
N PRO A 123 26.59 31.91 -11.29
CA PRO A 123 27.17 30.78 -11.99
C PRO A 123 28.55 30.42 -11.42
N ARG A 124 28.73 29.16 -11.03
CA ARG A 124 30.02 28.62 -10.53
C ARG A 124 30.55 27.56 -11.49
N LYS A 125 31.84 27.64 -11.84
CA LYS A 125 32.52 26.61 -12.65
C LYS A 125 32.62 25.32 -11.84
N ILE A 126 32.07 24.23 -12.36
CA ILE A 126 32.09 22.89 -11.73
C ILE A 126 33.11 21.95 -12.37
N GLY A 127 33.51 22.23 -13.62
CA GLY A 127 34.42 21.35 -14.35
C GLY A 127 34.77 21.92 -15.71
N TYR A 128 35.45 21.10 -16.51
CA TYR A 128 35.72 21.37 -17.92
C TYR A 128 35.50 20.12 -18.75
N TRP A 129 35.27 20.33 -20.05
CA TRP A 129 35.12 19.28 -21.04
C TRP A 129 36.11 19.51 -22.17
N ASN A 130 36.80 18.44 -22.58
CA ASN A 130 37.64 18.42 -23.78
C ASN A 130 37.37 17.13 -24.59
N GLU A 131 37.89 17.07 -25.81
CA GLU A 131 37.67 15.93 -26.71
C GLU A 131 38.37 14.64 -26.24
N PHE A 132 39.45 14.76 -25.46
CA PHE A 132 40.29 13.64 -25.04
C PHE A 132 39.85 13.00 -23.71
N GLU A 133 39.66 13.80 -22.67
CA GLU A 133 39.32 13.39 -21.30
C GLU A 133 37.81 13.42 -21.02
N ARG A 134 37.01 13.92 -21.97
CA ARG A 134 35.57 14.17 -21.80
C ARG A 134 35.35 15.13 -20.63
N PHE A 135 34.29 14.92 -19.84
CA PHE A 135 34.00 15.80 -18.71
C PHE A 135 34.87 15.45 -17.50
N VAL A 136 35.64 16.42 -17.02
CA VAL A 136 36.44 16.34 -15.81
C VAL A 136 35.84 17.28 -14.76
N ASN A 137 35.40 16.71 -13.66
CA ASN A 137 34.87 17.46 -12.52
C ASN A 137 36.04 18.02 -11.69
N ILE A 138 36.11 19.36 -11.55
CA ILE A 138 37.17 20.01 -10.76
C ILE A 138 36.83 19.97 -9.25
N MET A 139 35.59 19.64 -8.88
CA MET A 139 35.19 19.51 -7.47
C MET A 139 35.70 18.24 -6.79
N ASP A 140 36.41 17.36 -7.50
CA ASP A 140 36.89 16.10 -6.92
C ASP A 140 38.30 16.24 -6.33
N GLN A 141 38.43 16.98 -5.22
CA GLN A 141 39.54 16.83 -4.25
C GLN A 141 39.45 17.68 -2.98
N GLN A 142 38.47 18.57 -2.84
CA GLN A 142 38.06 18.98 -1.50
C GLN A 142 36.80 18.20 -1.16
N TYR A 143 36.94 17.26 -0.22
CA TYR A 143 35.91 16.96 0.76
C TYR A 143 35.44 18.28 1.37
N THR A 144 34.64 19.04 0.63
CA THR A 144 33.81 20.07 1.22
C THR A 144 32.74 19.29 1.93
N ASN A 145 32.88 19.21 3.26
CA ASN A 145 31.77 19.17 4.19
C ASN A 145 30.68 20.07 3.60
N ASP A 146 29.76 19.46 2.85
CA ASP A 146 28.76 20.18 2.12
C ASP A 146 27.68 20.53 3.13
N SER A 147 27.94 21.61 3.86
CA SER A 147 26.98 22.37 4.67
C SER A 147 25.78 22.86 3.85
N SER A 148 25.71 22.52 2.55
CA SER A 148 24.55 22.71 1.68
C SER A 148 23.38 21.76 2.02
N VAL A 149 23.64 20.57 2.58
CA VAL A 149 22.57 19.67 3.06
C VAL A 149 22.01 20.14 4.40
N GLU A 150 22.85 20.72 5.27
CA GLU A 150 22.43 21.16 6.62
C GLU A 150 21.44 22.34 6.59
N ASN A 151 21.39 23.13 5.51
CA ASN A 151 20.50 24.30 5.38
C ASN A 151 19.31 24.11 4.43
N ARG A 152 19.17 22.97 3.75
CA ARG A 152 17.99 22.70 2.90
C ARG A 152 16.88 22.07 3.74
N THR A 153 15.70 22.68 3.74
CA THR A 153 14.51 22.06 4.35
C THR A 153 14.02 20.91 3.47
N ILE A 154 14.12 19.69 3.99
CA ILE A 154 13.67 18.45 3.35
C ILE A 154 12.14 18.42 3.29
N VAL A 155 11.59 18.15 2.11
CA VAL A 155 10.14 18.01 1.91
C VAL A 155 9.72 16.56 2.20
N VAL A 156 9.05 16.37 3.32
CA VAL A 156 8.51 15.06 3.73
C VAL A 156 7.07 14.97 3.26
N THR A 157 6.79 14.16 2.24
CA THR A 157 5.41 13.90 1.78
C THR A 157 4.75 12.83 2.64
N THR A 158 3.46 13.02 2.92
CA THR A 158 2.64 12.09 3.69
C THR A 158 1.15 12.21 3.31
N ILE A 159 0.30 11.38 3.92
CA ILE A 159 -1.14 11.32 3.66
C ILE A 159 -1.93 11.40 4.97
N MET A 160 -3.09 12.06 4.96
CA MET A 160 -3.98 12.17 6.12
C MET A 160 -4.69 10.83 6.38
N GLU A 161 -4.16 10.06 7.34
CA GLU A 161 -4.66 8.74 7.69
C GLU A 161 -4.49 8.50 9.19
N ALA A 162 -5.58 8.31 9.93
CA ALA A 162 -5.50 8.05 11.37
C ALA A 162 -5.08 6.59 11.65
N PRO A 163 -4.16 6.32 12.60
CA PRO A 163 -3.47 7.24 13.53
C PRO A 163 -2.10 7.73 13.05
N TYR A 164 -1.77 7.54 11.77
CA TYR A 164 -0.46 7.88 11.23
C TYR A 164 -0.23 9.38 11.13
N VAL A 165 -1.17 10.12 10.54
CA VAL A 165 -1.16 11.58 10.45
C VAL A 165 -2.58 12.10 10.58
N MET A 166 -2.78 12.98 11.56
CA MET A 166 -4.04 13.61 11.92
C MET A 166 -3.82 15.10 12.17
N TYR A 167 -4.87 15.90 12.04
CA TYR A 167 -4.83 17.28 12.52
C TYR A 167 -4.95 17.32 14.03
N LYS A 168 -4.15 18.15 14.69
CA LYS A 168 -4.37 18.50 16.09
C LYS A 168 -5.70 19.23 16.24
N LYS A 169 -6.35 19.11 17.40
CA LYS A 169 -7.64 19.79 17.65
C LYS A 169 -7.58 21.32 17.45
N ASN A 170 -6.44 21.94 17.76
CA ASN A 170 -6.18 23.37 17.63
C ASN A 170 -5.33 23.73 16.39
N HIS A 171 -5.34 22.90 15.34
CA HIS A 171 -4.49 23.09 14.15
C HIS A 171 -4.66 24.45 13.46
N MET A 172 -5.78 25.14 13.61
CA MET A 172 -6.01 26.47 13.03
C MET A 172 -5.15 27.57 13.66
N HIS A 173 -4.69 27.36 14.90
CA HIS A 173 -3.84 28.32 15.63
C HIS A 173 -2.35 27.95 15.57
N LEU A 174 -2.00 26.87 14.86
CA LEU A 174 -0.63 26.37 14.75
C LEU A 174 -0.12 26.54 13.32
N GLU A 175 1.17 26.75 13.17
CA GLU A 175 1.83 26.93 11.87
C GLU A 175 2.82 25.79 11.59
N GLY A 176 3.14 25.60 10.31
CA GLY A 176 4.12 24.59 9.90
C GLY A 176 3.77 23.15 10.28
N ASN A 177 4.74 22.42 10.84
CA ASN A 177 4.63 21.00 11.17
C ASN A 177 3.75 20.76 12.41
N ASP A 178 3.61 21.76 13.30
CA ASP A 178 2.90 21.61 14.57
C ASP A 178 1.40 21.39 14.42
N LYS A 179 0.85 21.63 13.22
CA LYS A 179 -0.55 21.36 12.86
C LYS A 179 -0.91 19.88 12.89
N TYR A 180 0.08 19.01 12.72
CA TYR A 180 -0.12 17.57 12.56
C TYR A 180 0.29 16.81 13.83
N GLU A 181 -0.38 15.69 14.08
CA GLU A 181 -0.04 14.72 15.13
C GLU A 181 -0.24 13.30 14.61
N GLY A 182 0.46 12.32 15.18
CA GLY A 182 0.29 10.90 14.84
C GLY A 182 1.62 10.17 14.70
N TYR A 183 1.52 8.86 14.50
CA TYR A 183 2.68 7.96 14.48
C TYR A 183 3.76 8.36 13.47
N CYS A 184 3.38 8.75 12.25
CA CYS A 184 4.33 9.15 11.21
C CYS A 184 4.91 10.56 11.46
N VAL A 185 4.20 11.41 12.19
CA VAL A 185 4.70 12.74 12.60
C VAL A 185 5.82 12.57 13.62
N ASP A 186 5.60 11.73 14.63
CA ASP A 186 6.59 11.41 15.65
C ASP A 186 7.81 10.70 15.02
N LEU A 187 7.56 9.74 14.12
CA LEU A 187 8.62 9.05 13.38
C LEU A 187 9.46 10.00 12.52
N ALA A 188 8.81 10.93 11.80
CA ALA A 188 9.54 11.93 11.00
C ALA A 188 10.41 12.84 11.89
N SER A 189 9.92 13.20 13.08
CA SER A 189 10.67 13.97 14.06
C SER A 189 11.91 13.23 14.57
N GLU A 190 11.77 11.93 14.91
CA GLU A 190 12.90 11.12 15.37
C GLU A 190 13.93 10.87 14.25
N ILE A 191 13.48 10.61 13.01
CA ILE A 191 14.39 10.52 11.84
C ILE A 191 15.15 11.82 11.66
N ALA A 192 14.46 12.96 11.69
CA ALA A 192 15.09 14.26 11.51
C ALA A 192 16.10 14.59 12.61
N LYS A 193 15.80 14.21 13.85
CA LYS A 193 16.68 14.37 15.01
C LYS A 193 17.94 13.51 14.91
N HIS A 194 17.80 12.26 14.46
CA HIS A 194 18.95 11.36 14.31
C HIS A 194 19.86 11.75 13.15
N VAL A 195 19.27 12.18 12.02
CA VAL A 195 19.99 12.57 10.80
C VAL A 195 20.49 14.02 10.84
N GLY A 196 19.94 14.85 11.73
CA GLY A 196 20.33 16.26 11.86
C GLY A 196 19.78 17.18 10.76
N ILE A 197 18.60 16.88 10.21
CA ILE A 197 17.99 17.64 9.09
C ILE A 197 16.79 18.49 9.52
N LYS A 198 16.60 19.62 8.84
CA LYS A 198 15.34 20.39 8.91
C LYS A 198 14.34 19.83 7.91
N TYR A 199 13.08 19.70 8.31
CA TYR A 199 12.05 19.15 7.43
C TYR A 199 10.74 19.94 7.50
N ARG A 200 9.95 19.82 6.44
CA ARG A 200 8.55 20.28 6.40
C ARG A 200 7.64 19.14 5.97
N LEU A 201 6.53 18.97 6.69
CA LEU A 201 5.48 18.03 6.32
C LEU A 201 4.63 18.61 5.19
N SER A 202 4.44 17.83 4.14
CA SER A 202 3.61 18.15 2.99
C SER A 202 2.58 17.05 2.78
N ILE A 203 1.31 17.42 2.64
CA ILE A 203 0.24 16.46 2.38
C ILE A 203 0.12 16.26 0.87
N VAL A 204 0.10 15.00 0.44
CA VAL A 204 -0.08 14.62 -0.96
C VAL A 204 -1.35 15.24 -1.54
N MET A 205 -1.22 15.88 -2.71
CA MET A 205 -2.31 16.71 -3.27
C MET A 205 -3.55 15.92 -3.69
N ASP A 206 -3.37 14.72 -4.25
CA ASP A 206 -4.47 13.90 -4.80
C ASP A 206 -5.06 12.91 -3.78
N GLY A 207 -4.52 12.89 -2.54
CA GLY A 207 -4.96 11.98 -1.48
C GLY A 207 -4.71 10.50 -1.78
N LYS A 208 -3.76 10.15 -2.65
CA LYS A 208 -3.47 8.77 -3.04
C LYS A 208 -2.08 8.33 -2.60
N TYR A 209 -1.95 7.03 -2.32
CA TYR A 209 -0.65 6.42 -2.01
C TYR A 209 0.31 6.43 -3.20
N GLY A 210 -0.23 6.17 -4.40
CA GLY A 210 0.53 6.09 -5.63
C GLY A 210 0.35 4.74 -6.32
N ALA A 211 -0.23 4.83 -7.51
CA ALA A 211 -0.45 3.75 -8.45
C ALA A 211 -0.02 4.22 -9.85
N ARG A 212 0.44 3.26 -10.66
CA ARG A 212 0.82 3.52 -12.05
C ARG A 212 -0.42 3.46 -12.93
N ASP A 213 -0.66 4.53 -13.66
CA ASP A 213 -1.70 4.55 -14.69
C ASP A 213 -1.35 3.54 -15.80
N PRO A 214 -2.26 2.60 -16.15
CA PRO A 214 -1.99 1.60 -17.17
C PRO A 214 -1.80 2.19 -18.58
N GLU A 215 -2.44 3.32 -18.90
CA GLU A 215 -2.42 3.96 -20.22
C GLU A 215 -1.24 4.92 -20.33
N THR A 216 -1.17 5.92 -19.45
CA THR A 216 -0.14 6.96 -19.51
C THR A 216 1.21 6.51 -18.93
N LYS A 217 1.24 5.37 -18.22
CA LYS A 217 2.40 4.86 -17.47
C LYS A 217 2.94 5.83 -16.41
N THR A 218 2.20 6.88 -16.08
CA THR A 218 2.57 7.88 -15.09
C THR A 218 2.23 7.41 -13.67
N TRP A 219 3.01 7.84 -12.69
CA TRP A 219 2.74 7.60 -11.28
C TRP A 219 2.01 8.78 -10.66
N ASN A 220 0.94 8.50 -9.91
CA ASN A 220 0.24 9.48 -9.08
C ASN A 220 0.62 9.34 -7.59
N GLY A 221 -0.04 10.08 -6.71
CA GLY A 221 0.15 9.98 -5.26
C GLY A 221 1.56 10.30 -4.77
N MET A 222 1.86 9.83 -3.56
CA MET A 222 3.16 10.02 -2.92
C MET A 222 4.31 9.41 -3.75
N VAL A 223 4.09 8.27 -4.40
CA VAL A 223 5.10 7.67 -5.29
C VAL A 223 5.45 8.62 -6.43
N GLY A 224 4.45 9.23 -7.09
CA GLY A 224 4.68 10.21 -8.15
C GLY A 224 5.38 11.48 -7.64
N GLU A 225 5.14 11.91 -6.40
CA GLU A 225 5.86 13.04 -5.82
C GLU A 225 7.36 12.78 -5.65
N LEU A 226 7.75 11.57 -5.25
CA LEU A 226 9.16 11.17 -5.16
C LEU A 226 9.80 10.97 -6.55
N VAL A 227 9.10 10.32 -7.49
CA VAL A 227 9.62 10.05 -8.84
C VAL A 227 9.89 11.35 -9.60
N TYR A 228 9.03 12.36 -9.47
CA TYR A 228 9.17 13.63 -10.17
C TYR A 228 9.89 14.72 -9.36
N GLY A 229 10.51 14.37 -8.23
CA GLY A 229 11.30 15.31 -7.40
C GLY A 229 10.47 16.44 -6.76
N ARG A 230 9.17 16.21 -6.54
CA ARG A 230 8.28 17.16 -5.81
C ARG A 230 8.42 17.02 -4.29
N ALA A 231 8.83 15.85 -3.82
CA ALA A 231 9.15 15.56 -2.43
C ALA A 231 10.51 14.85 -2.33
N ASP A 232 11.22 15.04 -1.22
CA ASP A 232 12.56 14.51 -0.99
C ASP A 232 12.53 13.15 -0.25
N ILE A 233 11.49 12.91 0.54
CA ILE A 233 11.27 11.66 1.30
C ILE A 233 9.78 11.48 1.59
N ALA A 234 9.30 10.23 1.70
CA ALA A 234 7.95 9.92 2.13
C ALA A 234 7.95 9.12 3.44
N VAL A 235 7.39 9.71 4.49
CA VAL A 235 7.17 9.08 5.80
C VAL A 235 5.66 8.91 5.97
N ALA A 236 5.17 7.74 5.62
CA ALA A 236 3.75 7.42 5.55
C ALA A 236 3.54 5.90 5.73
N PRO A 237 2.29 5.43 5.94
CA PRO A 237 1.94 4.00 5.87
C PRO A 237 2.01 3.48 4.43
N LEU A 238 3.19 3.50 3.81
CA LEU A 238 3.41 3.13 2.42
C LEU A 238 3.91 1.68 2.33
N THR A 239 3.06 0.79 1.83
CA THR A 239 3.43 -0.62 1.62
C THR A 239 4.59 -0.74 0.63
N ILE A 240 5.62 -1.49 1.01
CA ILE A 240 6.70 -1.89 0.10
C ILE A 240 6.13 -2.90 -0.92
N THR A 241 6.29 -2.63 -2.21
CA THR A 241 5.85 -3.52 -3.30
C THR A 241 6.87 -3.52 -4.42
N LEU A 242 6.96 -4.64 -5.15
CA LEU A 242 7.90 -4.80 -6.27
C LEU A 242 7.82 -3.64 -7.29
N VAL A 243 6.60 -3.26 -7.69
CA VAL A 243 6.39 -2.20 -8.70
C VAL A 243 6.79 -0.81 -8.23
N ARG A 244 6.79 -0.57 -6.91
CA ARG A 244 7.23 0.71 -6.34
C ARG A 244 8.75 0.73 -6.20
N GLU A 245 9.34 -0.38 -5.79
CA GLU A 245 10.80 -0.54 -5.64
C GLU A 245 11.56 -0.37 -6.97
N GLU A 246 10.90 -0.59 -8.12
CA GLU A 246 11.47 -0.30 -9.44
C GLU A 246 11.75 1.20 -9.65
N VAL A 247 10.93 2.09 -9.07
CA VAL A 247 10.95 3.54 -9.36
C VAL A 247 11.38 4.42 -8.18
N ILE A 248 11.27 3.92 -6.95
CA ILE A 248 11.69 4.58 -5.71
C ILE A 248 12.40 3.57 -4.81
N ASP A 249 13.25 4.06 -3.92
CA ASP A 249 13.95 3.22 -2.95
C ASP A 249 13.20 3.18 -1.62
N PHE A 250 13.30 2.04 -0.91
CA PHE A 250 12.75 1.87 0.43
C PHE A 250 13.84 1.60 1.48
N SER A 251 13.59 2.07 2.70
CA SER A 251 14.28 1.63 3.90
C SER A 251 13.93 0.18 4.23
N LYS A 252 14.59 -0.39 5.25
CA LYS A 252 14.08 -1.60 5.90
C LYS A 252 12.68 -1.33 6.47
N PRO A 253 11.78 -2.33 6.45
CA PRO A 253 10.43 -2.16 6.96
C PRO A 253 10.46 -1.87 8.46
N PHE A 254 9.74 -0.83 8.90
CA PHE A 254 9.65 -0.45 10.31
C PHE A 254 8.42 -1.05 11.01
N MET A 255 7.44 -1.53 10.25
CA MET A 255 6.21 -2.13 10.78
C MET A 255 5.76 -3.25 9.85
N SER A 256 5.61 -4.46 10.40
CA SER A 256 5.13 -5.63 9.66
C SER A 256 3.61 -5.75 9.78
N LEU A 257 2.95 -6.14 8.68
CA LEU A 257 1.50 -6.21 8.54
C LEU A 257 1.10 -7.17 7.43
N GLY A 258 -0.19 -7.36 7.22
CA GLY A 258 -0.70 -8.06 6.04
C GLY A 258 -2.12 -7.63 5.70
N ILE A 259 -2.65 -8.10 4.58
CA ILE A 259 -4.06 -7.92 4.24
C ILE A 259 -4.88 -8.70 5.27
N SER A 260 -5.93 -8.07 5.77
CA SER A 260 -6.88 -8.61 6.73
C SER A 260 -8.31 -8.36 6.27
N ILE A 261 -9.25 -9.08 6.88
CA ILE A 261 -10.68 -8.99 6.56
C ILE A 261 -11.38 -8.27 7.72
N MET A 262 -12.02 -7.16 7.42
CA MET A 262 -12.90 -6.45 8.35
C MET A 262 -14.36 -6.76 8.04
N ILE A 263 -15.07 -7.22 9.06
CA ILE A 263 -16.53 -7.37 9.01
C ILE A 263 -17.18 -6.53 10.10
N LYS A 264 -18.50 -6.36 10.00
CA LYS A 264 -19.28 -5.83 11.12
C LYS A 264 -19.26 -6.86 12.23
N LYS A 265 -18.92 -6.44 13.45
CA LYS A 265 -18.98 -7.30 14.63
C LYS A 265 -20.40 -7.86 14.76
N PRO A 266 -20.59 -9.19 14.75
CA PRO A 266 -21.91 -9.77 14.86
C PRO A 266 -22.54 -9.33 16.18
N GLN A 267 -23.80 -8.92 16.12
CA GLN A 267 -24.56 -8.69 17.34
C GLN A 267 -24.82 -10.03 18.00
N LYS A 268 -24.82 -10.04 19.33
CA LYS A 268 -25.24 -11.21 20.10
C LYS A 268 -26.63 -11.61 19.63
N SER A 269 -26.75 -12.81 19.08
CA SER A 269 -28.04 -13.33 18.60
C SER A 269 -28.97 -13.45 19.80
N LYS A 270 -30.15 -12.85 19.70
CA LYS A 270 -31.22 -13.17 20.66
C LYS A 270 -31.54 -14.66 20.52
N PRO A 271 -31.72 -15.39 21.63
CA PRO A 271 -32.12 -16.79 21.55
C PRO A 271 -33.37 -16.94 20.69
N GLY A 272 -33.40 -17.95 19.82
CA GLY A 272 -34.59 -18.27 19.03
C GLY A 272 -35.75 -18.72 19.93
N VAL A 273 -36.97 -18.76 19.39
CA VAL A 273 -38.16 -19.19 20.15
C VAL A 273 -38.00 -20.61 20.73
N PHE A 274 -37.20 -21.45 20.07
CA PHE A 274 -36.92 -22.83 20.49
C PHE A 274 -35.57 -23.01 21.21
N SER A 275 -34.95 -21.94 21.69
CA SER A 275 -33.61 -22.03 22.31
C SER A 275 -33.57 -22.86 23.60
N PHE A 276 -34.73 -23.18 24.19
CA PHE A 276 -34.82 -24.09 25.33
C PHE A 276 -34.50 -25.55 24.93
N LEU A 277 -34.53 -25.90 23.63
CA LEU A 277 -34.12 -27.23 23.15
C LEU A 277 -32.61 -27.35 22.92
N ASP A 278 -31.90 -26.23 22.73
CA ASP A 278 -30.46 -26.16 22.45
C ASP A 278 -29.53 -26.81 23.50
N PRO A 279 -29.87 -26.89 24.81
CA PRO A 279 -28.98 -27.50 25.82
C PRO A 279 -28.71 -29.00 25.62
N LEU A 280 -29.51 -29.68 24.79
CA LEU A 280 -29.32 -31.07 24.42
C LEU A 280 -29.27 -31.19 22.89
N ALA A 281 -28.36 -32.03 22.39
CA ALA A 281 -28.23 -32.27 20.96
C ALA A 281 -29.48 -32.94 20.39
N TYR A 282 -29.75 -32.71 19.10
CA TYR A 282 -30.92 -33.24 18.42
C TYR A 282 -31.01 -34.78 18.48
N GLU A 283 -29.86 -35.44 18.40
CA GLU A 283 -29.74 -36.90 18.49
C GLU A 283 -30.20 -37.41 19.87
N ILE A 284 -29.90 -36.67 20.94
CA ILE A 284 -30.32 -37.02 22.31
C ILE A 284 -31.84 -36.88 22.45
N TRP A 285 -32.43 -35.83 21.89
CA TRP A 285 -33.88 -35.67 21.85
C TRP A 285 -34.57 -36.84 21.17
N MET A 286 -34.04 -37.30 20.02
CA MET A 286 -34.56 -38.48 19.33
C MET A 286 -34.42 -39.76 20.18
N CYS A 287 -33.28 -39.95 20.84
CA CYS A 287 -33.06 -41.07 21.75
C CYS A 287 -34.03 -41.06 22.93
N ILE A 288 -34.34 -39.89 23.51
CA ILE A 288 -35.33 -39.76 24.60
C ILE A 288 -36.70 -40.20 24.14
N VAL A 289 -37.14 -39.79 22.93
CA VAL A 289 -38.43 -40.21 22.37
C VAL A 289 -38.48 -41.72 22.14
N PHE A 290 -37.43 -42.32 21.57
CA PHE A 290 -37.39 -43.77 21.37
C PHE A 290 -37.33 -44.54 22.69
N ALA A 291 -36.56 -44.07 23.67
CA ALA A 291 -36.50 -44.66 25.01
C ALA A 291 -37.85 -44.57 25.73
N TYR A 292 -38.54 -43.43 25.64
CA TYR A 292 -39.87 -43.23 26.19
C TYR A 292 -40.89 -44.24 25.62
N ILE A 293 -40.95 -44.40 24.29
CA ILE A 293 -41.83 -45.39 23.66
C ILE A 293 -41.42 -46.81 24.06
N GLY A 294 -40.13 -47.12 24.02
CA GLY A 294 -39.59 -48.44 24.38
C GLY A 294 -39.93 -48.85 25.80
N VAL A 295 -39.74 -47.95 26.77
CA VAL A 295 -40.07 -48.20 28.18
C VAL A 295 -41.57 -48.37 28.37
N SER A 296 -42.39 -47.56 27.68
CA SER A 296 -43.85 -47.67 27.75
C SER A 296 -44.36 -49.02 27.22
N VAL A 297 -43.77 -49.51 26.13
CA VAL A 297 -44.09 -50.84 25.57
C VAL A 297 -43.61 -51.96 26.48
N VAL A 298 -42.38 -51.89 27.00
CA VAL A 298 -41.86 -52.89 27.93
C VAL A 298 -42.71 -52.95 29.21
N LEU A 299 -43.11 -51.81 29.75
CA LEU A 299 -43.96 -51.72 30.93
C LEU A 299 -45.34 -52.31 30.64
N PHE A 300 -45.96 -51.98 29.51
CA PHE A 300 -47.21 -52.59 29.07
C PHE A 300 -47.12 -54.13 28.95
N LEU A 301 -46.04 -54.66 28.36
CA LEU A 301 -45.86 -56.11 28.24
C LEU A 301 -45.67 -56.77 29.60
N VAL A 302 -44.80 -56.22 30.46
CA VAL A 302 -44.55 -56.75 31.81
C VAL A 302 -45.83 -56.73 32.66
N SER A 303 -46.61 -55.66 32.57
CA SER A 303 -47.89 -55.52 33.25
C SER A 303 -48.96 -56.50 32.74
N ARG A 304 -48.97 -56.83 31.44
CA ARG A 304 -49.90 -57.81 30.87
C ARG A 304 -49.54 -59.25 31.24
N PHE A 305 -48.25 -59.58 31.32
CA PHE A 305 -47.75 -60.94 31.56
C PHE A 305 -47.52 -61.29 33.02
N SER A 306 -47.35 -60.32 33.91
CA SER A 306 -47.17 -60.57 35.35
C SER A 306 -48.53 -60.71 36.06
N PRO A 307 -48.90 -61.90 36.56
CA PRO A 307 -50.19 -62.13 37.23
C PRO A 307 -50.40 -61.24 38.47
N TYR A 308 -49.31 -60.80 39.11
CA TYR A 308 -49.33 -59.94 40.30
C TYR A 308 -49.73 -58.48 40.05
N GLU A 309 -49.90 -58.06 38.79
CA GLU A 309 -50.43 -56.72 38.46
C GLU A 309 -51.93 -56.71 38.20
N TRP A 310 -52.54 -57.89 38.09
CA TRP A 310 -53.98 -58.04 37.94
C TRP A 310 -54.63 -57.95 39.31
N HIS A 311 -55.63 -57.09 39.47
CA HIS A 311 -56.41 -57.07 40.70
C HIS A 311 -57.21 -58.38 40.80
N LEU A 312 -56.75 -59.30 41.63
CA LEU A 312 -57.60 -60.36 42.15
C LEU A 312 -58.46 -59.70 43.23
N ASP A 313 -59.70 -59.34 42.90
CA ASP A 313 -60.68 -58.99 43.92
C ASP A 313 -60.84 -60.21 44.85
N GLU A 314 -60.40 -60.09 46.11
CA GLU A 314 -60.65 -61.08 47.17
C GLU A 314 -62.06 -60.97 47.78
N THR A 315 -62.93 -60.12 47.23
CA THR A 315 -64.35 -60.09 47.59
C THR A 315 -65.17 -60.98 46.68
N ASP A 316 -65.28 -62.26 47.06
CA ASP A 316 -66.47 -63.05 46.81
C ASP A 316 -67.68 -62.30 47.40
N GLU A 317 -68.47 -61.61 46.57
CA GLU A 317 -69.94 -61.57 46.70
C GLU A 317 -70.59 -60.94 45.46
N ALA A 318 -71.53 -61.69 44.87
CA ALA A 318 -72.50 -61.35 43.82
C ALA A 318 -71.96 -60.90 42.43
N LYS A 319 -71.64 -61.88 41.57
CA LYS A 319 -71.47 -61.67 40.12
C LYS A 319 -72.82 -61.52 39.39
N ASP A 320 -72.99 -60.39 38.71
CA ASP A 320 -73.95 -60.18 37.62
C ASP A 320 -73.45 -60.90 36.34
N PRO A 321 -74.28 -61.58 35.52
CA PRO A 321 -73.80 -62.48 34.46
C PRO A 321 -73.23 -61.81 33.19
N GLN A 322 -73.06 -60.49 33.15
CA GLN A 322 -72.65 -59.77 31.94
C GLN A 322 -71.22 -59.21 31.93
N THR A 323 -70.41 -59.45 32.96
CA THR A 323 -69.04 -58.89 33.03
C THR A 323 -67.98 -59.91 32.58
N SER A 324 -67.11 -59.50 31.65
CA SER A 324 -65.99 -60.29 31.10
C SER A 324 -65.06 -60.85 32.19
N PRO A 325 -64.45 -62.04 32.02
CA PRO A 325 -63.75 -62.77 33.08
C PRO A 325 -62.30 -62.31 33.34
N ASP A 326 -61.85 -61.21 32.73
CA ASP A 326 -60.49 -60.72 32.92
C ASP A 326 -60.46 -59.69 34.07
N PRO A 327 -59.62 -59.88 35.11
CA PRO A 327 -59.48 -58.91 36.19
C PRO A 327 -59.05 -57.53 35.66
N PRO A 328 -59.43 -56.41 36.30
CA PRO A 328 -59.00 -55.10 35.84
C PRO A 328 -57.47 -54.98 36.00
N ASN A 329 -56.79 -54.65 34.91
CA ASN A 329 -55.39 -54.25 34.92
C ASN A 329 -55.31 -52.76 34.64
N ASP A 330 -54.80 -51.99 35.60
CA ASP A 330 -54.72 -50.53 35.50
C ASP A 330 -53.69 -50.09 34.45
N PHE A 331 -52.76 -50.95 34.02
CA PHE A 331 -51.73 -50.66 33.03
C PHE A 331 -52.14 -51.09 31.60
N GLY A 332 -53.09 -50.34 31.02
CA GLY A 332 -53.32 -50.33 29.57
C GLY A 332 -52.18 -49.65 28.80
N ILE A 333 -52.20 -49.68 27.46
CA ILE A 333 -51.14 -49.08 26.63
C ILE A 333 -51.04 -47.55 26.82
N PHE A 334 -52.20 -46.89 26.95
CA PHE A 334 -52.28 -45.46 27.24
C PHE A 334 -51.87 -45.13 28.67
N ASN A 335 -52.24 -45.98 29.63
CA ASN A 335 -51.86 -45.79 31.04
C ASN A 335 -50.36 -46.04 31.26
N SER A 336 -49.74 -46.94 30.49
CA SER A 336 -48.29 -47.17 30.50
C SER A 336 -47.51 -45.99 29.90
N LEU A 337 -48.02 -45.41 28.81
CA LEU A 337 -47.50 -44.16 28.23
C LEU A 337 -47.68 -42.97 29.19
N TRP A 338 -48.83 -42.89 29.86
CA TRP A 338 -49.11 -41.84 30.83
C TRP A 338 -48.21 -41.94 32.06
N PHE A 339 -48.00 -43.16 32.56
CA PHE A 339 -47.09 -43.42 33.67
C PHE A 339 -45.64 -43.04 33.32
N SER A 340 -45.14 -43.47 32.16
CA SER A 340 -43.77 -43.15 31.73
C SER A 340 -43.57 -41.65 31.49
N LEU A 341 -44.58 -40.94 30.99
CA LEU A 341 -44.57 -39.49 30.83
C LEU A 341 -44.62 -38.75 32.18
N GLY A 342 -45.50 -39.16 33.10
CA GLY A 342 -45.60 -38.59 34.44
C GLY A 342 -44.32 -38.78 35.27
N ALA A 343 -43.68 -39.94 35.11
CA ALA A 343 -42.37 -40.24 35.67
C ALA A 343 -41.24 -39.39 35.05
N PHE A 344 -41.34 -39.05 33.76
CA PHE A 344 -40.40 -38.16 33.08
C PHE A 344 -40.57 -36.70 33.51
N MET A 345 -41.80 -36.21 33.66
CA MET A 345 -42.09 -34.83 34.06
C MET A 345 -41.99 -34.57 35.56
N GLN A 346 -41.60 -35.56 36.37
CA GLN A 346 -41.48 -35.47 37.84
C GLN A 346 -42.78 -35.10 38.56
N GLN A 347 -43.94 -35.36 37.93
CA GLN A 347 -45.26 -35.03 38.51
C GLN A 347 -45.86 -36.20 39.31
N GLY A 348 -45.32 -37.42 39.14
CA GLY A 348 -45.90 -38.64 39.69
C GLY A 348 -47.10 -39.12 38.88
N CYS A 349 -47.68 -40.24 39.28
CA CYS A 349 -48.89 -40.80 38.68
C CYS A 349 -49.70 -41.50 39.77
N ASP A 350 -51.02 -41.51 39.63
CA ASP A 350 -51.93 -42.17 40.58
C ASP A 350 -51.82 -43.69 40.53
N ILE A 351 -51.30 -44.22 39.41
CA ILE A 351 -51.04 -45.65 39.19
C ILE A 351 -49.56 -45.97 39.37
N SER A 352 -49.25 -47.06 40.05
CA SER A 352 -47.87 -47.52 40.28
C SER A 352 -47.73 -49.02 40.03
N PRO A 353 -46.63 -49.49 39.40
CA PRO A 353 -46.44 -50.91 39.13
C PRO A 353 -46.31 -51.69 40.44
N ARG A 354 -47.10 -52.77 40.55
CA ARG A 354 -47.12 -53.62 41.75
C ARG A 354 -46.12 -54.77 41.65
N SER A 355 -45.88 -55.29 40.45
CA SER A 355 -44.96 -56.41 40.24
C SER A 355 -43.50 -55.99 40.48
N LEU A 356 -42.68 -56.94 40.95
CA LEU A 356 -41.24 -56.71 41.13
C LEU A 356 -40.57 -56.33 39.79
N SER A 357 -40.96 -57.00 38.70
CA SER A 357 -40.47 -56.71 37.35
C SER A 357 -40.85 -55.31 36.85
N GLY A 358 -42.11 -54.89 37.05
CA GLY A 358 -42.58 -53.55 36.68
C GLY A 358 -41.90 -52.45 37.50
N ARG A 359 -41.66 -52.70 38.79
CA ARG A 359 -40.90 -51.79 39.68
C ARG A 359 -39.44 -51.64 39.27
N ILE A 360 -38.78 -52.70 38.80
CA ILE A 360 -37.40 -52.60 38.29
C ILE A 360 -37.37 -51.73 37.03
N VAL A 361 -38.29 -51.96 36.08
CA VAL A 361 -38.38 -51.14 34.85
C VAL A 361 -38.65 -49.68 35.19
N GLY A 362 -39.61 -49.41 36.07
CA GLY A 362 -39.91 -48.06 36.56
C GLY A 362 -38.75 -47.41 37.32
N GLY A 363 -38.02 -48.16 38.14
CA GLY A 363 -36.86 -47.67 38.89
C GLY A 363 -35.68 -47.30 38.00
N VAL A 364 -35.39 -48.11 36.97
CA VAL A 364 -34.37 -47.78 35.96
C VAL A 364 -34.80 -46.55 35.15
N TRP A 365 -36.07 -46.46 34.77
CA TRP A 365 -36.61 -45.27 34.11
C TRP A 365 -36.45 -44.02 34.98
N TRP A 366 -36.81 -44.08 36.28
CA TRP A 366 -36.61 -42.97 37.21
C TRP A 366 -35.15 -42.53 37.34
N PHE A 367 -34.22 -43.48 37.42
CA PHE A 367 -32.80 -43.14 37.47
C PHE A 367 -32.34 -42.47 36.17
N PHE A 368 -32.80 -42.97 35.02
CA PHE A 368 -32.54 -42.36 33.72
C PHE A 368 -33.11 -40.94 33.61
N THR A 369 -34.38 -40.73 33.97
CA THR A 369 -35.02 -39.41 33.89
C THR A 369 -34.37 -38.41 34.84
N LEU A 370 -33.98 -38.84 36.03
CA LEU A 370 -33.24 -38.01 36.99
C LEU A 370 -31.92 -37.51 36.37
N ILE A 371 -31.10 -38.40 35.80
CA ILE A 371 -29.83 -38.01 35.18
C ILE A 371 -30.06 -37.04 34.01
N ILE A 372 -31.02 -37.33 33.14
CA ILE A 372 -31.30 -36.50 31.96
C ILE A 372 -31.73 -35.10 32.38
N ILE A 373 -32.65 -34.98 33.34
CA ILE A 373 -33.15 -33.67 33.77
C ILE A 373 -32.08 -32.89 34.54
N SER A 374 -31.30 -33.54 35.39
CA SER A 374 -30.16 -32.91 36.06
C SER A 374 -29.09 -32.42 35.05
N SER A 375 -28.81 -33.19 34.00
CA SER A 375 -27.88 -32.75 32.95
C SER A 375 -28.46 -31.62 32.11
N TYR A 376 -29.77 -31.64 31.80
CA TYR A 376 -30.44 -30.57 31.08
C TYR A 376 -30.42 -29.27 31.88
N THR A 377 -30.73 -29.32 33.18
CA THR A 377 -30.70 -28.12 34.03
C THR A 377 -29.29 -27.55 34.18
N ALA A 378 -28.26 -28.41 34.30
CA ALA A 378 -26.86 -27.99 34.31
C ALA A 378 -26.44 -27.33 32.99
N ASN A 379 -26.75 -27.94 31.84
CA ASN A 379 -26.40 -27.39 30.52
C ASN A 379 -27.19 -26.12 30.19
N LEU A 380 -28.46 -26.04 30.59
CA LEU A 380 -29.28 -24.84 30.41
C LEU A 380 -28.69 -23.68 31.21
N ALA A 381 -28.26 -23.90 32.46
CA ALA A 381 -27.59 -22.88 33.26
C ALA A 381 -26.27 -22.41 32.61
N ALA A 382 -25.48 -23.34 32.05
CA ALA A 382 -24.27 -23.00 31.30
C ALA A 382 -24.59 -22.21 30.01
N PHE A 383 -25.63 -22.59 29.28
CA PHE A 383 -26.03 -21.95 28.03
C PHE A 383 -26.52 -20.51 28.25
N LEU A 384 -27.28 -20.28 29.33
CA LEU A 384 -27.77 -18.95 29.69
C LEU A 384 -26.65 -18.00 30.16
N THR A 385 -25.50 -18.52 30.59
CA THR A 385 -24.35 -17.69 31.00
C THR A 385 -23.39 -17.39 29.84
N VAL A 386 -23.35 -18.22 28.80
CA VAL A 386 -22.39 -18.10 27.70
C VAL A 386 -23.09 -17.79 26.37
N GLU A 387 -23.19 -16.51 26.04
CA GLU A 387 -23.60 -16.06 24.72
C GLU A 387 -22.38 -16.02 23.78
N ARG A 388 -22.18 -17.07 22.96
CA ARG A 388 -21.10 -17.09 21.96
C ARG A 388 -21.49 -16.23 20.76
N MET A 389 -20.57 -15.38 20.32
CA MET A 389 -20.66 -14.70 19.03
C MET A 389 -20.20 -15.68 17.95
N VAL A 390 -21.08 -16.02 17.01
CA VAL A 390 -20.71 -16.84 15.84
C VAL A 390 -20.41 -15.90 14.68
N SER A 391 -19.19 -16.00 14.14
CA SER A 391 -18.84 -15.29 12.90
C SER A 391 -19.28 -16.13 11.70
N PRO A 392 -19.98 -15.55 10.70
CA PRO A 392 -20.34 -16.26 9.48
C PRO A 392 -19.14 -16.53 8.56
N ILE A 393 -18.02 -15.84 8.76
CA ILE A 393 -16.81 -15.92 7.94
C ILE A 393 -15.59 -16.01 8.86
N GLU A 394 -14.70 -16.98 8.60
CA GLU A 394 -13.43 -17.10 9.30
C GLU A 394 -12.23 -16.93 8.35
N SER A 395 -12.42 -17.20 7.06
CA SER A 395 -11.34 -17.17 6.07
C SER A 395 -11.72 -16.46 4.77
N ALA A 396 -10.70 -16.13 3.97
CA ALA A 396 -10.90 -15.61 2.61
C ALA A 396 -11.53 -16.64 1.66
N GLU A 397 -11.34 -17.93 1.93
CA GLU A 397 -11.96 -19.00 1.15
C GLU A 397 -13.48 -19.01 1.32
N ASP A 398 -13.96 -18.76 2.54
CA ASP A 398 -15.39 -18.69 2.82
C ASP A 398 -16.03 -17.57 2.01
N LEU A 399 -15.39 -16.39 1.97
CA LEU A 399 -15.80 -15.27 1.14
C LEU A 399 -15.87 -15.64 -0.34
N ALA A 400 -14.90 -16.41 -0.86
CA ALA A 400 -14.84 -16.81 -2.26
C ALA A 400 -15.82 -17.94 -2.63
N LYS A 401 -16.31 -18.72 -1.66
CA LYS A 401 -17.29 -19.80 -1.86
C LYS A 401 -18.72 -19.28 -1.94
N GLN A 402 -19.03 -18.19 -1.24
CA GLN A 402 -20.37 -17.59 -1.13
C GLN A 402 -20.49 -16.29 -1.95
N THR A 403 -21.73 -15.82 -2.15
CA THR A 403 -22.03 -14.56 -2.87
C THR A 403 -22.96 -13.61 -2.11
N GLU A 404 -23.37 -13.96 -0.89
CA GLU A 404 -24.32 -13.20 -0.08
C GLU A 404 -23.67 -11.97 0.59
N ILE A 405 -22.41 -12.10 0.98
CA ILE A 405 -21.57 -11.07 1.59
C ILE A 405 -20.64 -10.57 0.51
N ALA A 406 -20.88 -9.35 0.04
CA ALA A 406 -20.01 -8.70 -0.91
C ALA A 406 -18.67 -8.31 -0.25
N TYR A 407 -17.60 -8.21 -1.03
CA TYR A 407 -16.31 -7.79 -0.51
C TYR A 407 -15.53 -6.94 -1.50
N GLY A 408 -14.70 -6.03 -0.99
CA GLY A 408 -13.90 -5.12 -1.81
C GLY A 408 -12.73 -4.48 -1.07
N THR A 409 -11.90 -3.76 -1.82
CA THR A 409 -10.67 -3.12 -1.35
C THR A 409 -10.71 -1.60 -1.59
N LEU A 410 -9.69 -0.88 -1.15
CA LEU A 410 -9.43 0.50 -1.58
C LEU A 410 -9.10 0.56 -3.09
N ASP A 411 -9.61 1.56 -3.79
CA ASP A 411 -9.52 1.69 -5.25
C ASP A 411 -8.09 2.00 -5.75
N SER A 412 -7.32 2.80 -5.01
CA SER A 412 -5.93 3.14 -5.29
C SER A 412 -4.93 2.48 -4.32
N GLY A 413 -5.29 1.32 -3.76
CA GLY A 413 -4.49 0.59 -2.77
C GLY A 413 -3.60 -0.50 -3.36
N SER A 414 -2.51 -0.83 -2.67
CA SER A 414 -1.62 -1.96 -2.98
C SER A 414 -2.37 -3.31 -2.95
N THR A 415 -3.37 -3.44 -2.07
CA THR A 415 -4.25 -4.61 -1.95
C THR A 415 -5.03 -4.91 -3.24
N LYS A 416 -5.52 -3.87 -3.95
CA LYS A 416 -6.24 -4.06 -5.22
C LYS A 416 -5.33 -4.67 -6.28
N GLU A 417 -4.12 -4.13 -6.40
CA GLU A 417 -3.13 -4.62 -7.36
C GLU A 417 -2.59 -6.01 -6.97
N PHE A 418 -2.52 -6.32 -5.67
CA PHE A 418 -2.20 -7.66 -5.18
C PHE A 418 -3.19 -8.70 -5.71
N PHE A 419 -4.50 -8.48 -5.56
CA PHE A 419 -5.51 -9.41 -6.08
C PHE A 419 -5.49 -9.49 -7.61
N ARG A 420 -5.24 -8.36 -8.30
CA ARG A 420 -5.13 -8.32 -9.76
C ARG A 420 -3.97 -9.17 -10.32
N ARG A 421 -2.85 -9.25 -9.60
CA ARG A 421 -1.63 -9.97 -10.00
C ARG A 421 -1.47 -11.33 -9.34
N SER A 422 -2.34 -11.68 -8.41
CA SER A 422 -2.24 -12.94 -7.68
C SER A 422 -2.41 -14.12 -8.63
N LYS A 423 -1.64 -15.18 -8.40
CA LYS A 423 -1.72 -16.46 -9.14
C LYS A 423 -2.37 -17.58 -8.32
N ILE A 424 -2.85 -17.26 -7.11
CA ILE A 424 -3.49 -18.23 -6.23
C ILE A 424 -4.97 -18.31 -6.63
N ALA A 425 -5.45 -19.52 -6.94
CA ALA A 425 -6.79 -19.74 -7.51
C ALA A 425 -7.92 -19.08 -6.69
N VAL A 426 -7.84 -19.13 -5.36
CA VAL A 426 -8.82 -18.48 -4.47
C VAL A 426 -8.84 -16.96 -4.69
N TYR A 427 -7.67 -16.33 -4.76
CA TYR A 427 -7.53 -14.88 -4.93
C TYR A 427 -7.85 -14.41 -6.35
N GLU A 428 -7.57 -15.23 -7.36
CA GLU A 428 -8.02 -14.98 -8.74
C GLU A 428 -9.54 -15.02 -8.86
N LYS A 429 -10.20 -15.97 -8.19
CA LYS A 429 -11.67 -16.02 -8.11
C LYS A 429 -12.22 -14.78 -7.40
N MET A 430 -11.60 -14.38 -6.29
CA MET A 430 -11.96 -13.14 -5.58
C MET A 430 -11.80 -11.91 -6.46
N TRP A 431 -10.69 -11.80 -7.21
CA TRP A 431 -10.45 -10.70 -8.13
C TRP A 431 -11.48 -10.67 -9.26
N SER A 432 -11.80 -11.82 -9.84
CA SER A 432 -12.81 -11.94 -10.91
C SER A 432 -14.17 -11.43 -10.43
N TYR A 433 -14.58 -11.82 -9.22
CA TYR A 433 -15.78 -11.27 -8.57
C TYR A 433 -15.68 -9.76 -8.36
N MET A 434 -14.60 -9.25 -7.77
CA MET A 434 -14.45 -7.80 -7.50
C MET A 434 -14.45 -6.97 -8.79
N LYS A 435 -13.93 -7.53 -9.88
CA LYS A 435 -13.92 -6.90 -11.21
C LYS A 435 -15.30 -6.88 -11.86
N SER A 436 -16.12 -7.93 -11.67
CA SER A 436 -17.46 -8.04 -12.27
C SER A 436 -18.59 -7.56 -11.35
N ALA A 437 -18.28 -7.12 -10.13
CA ALA A 437 -19.29 -6.75 -9.15
C ALA A 437 -19.97 -5.43 -9.50
N GLU A 438 -21.31 -5.46 -9.64
CA GLU A 438 -22.18 -4.31 -9.80
C GLU A 438 -23.19 -4.24 -8.65
N PRO A 439 -23.24 -3.15 -7.87
CA PRO A 439 -22.43 -1.93 -7.96
C PRO A 439 -21.00 -2.12 -7.46
N SER A 440 -20.09 -1.21 -7.85
CA SER A 440 -18.66 -1.27 -7.50
C SER A 440 -18.41 -1.55 -6.02
N VAL A 441 -17.57 -2.54 -5.75
CA VAL A 441 -17.16 -2.94 -4.39
C VAL A 441 -15.96 -2.14 -3.88
N PHE A 442 -15.30 -1.38 -4.73
CA PHE A 442 -14.12 -0.60 -4.38
C PHE A 442 -14.48 0.69 -3.64
N ALA A 443 -13.79 0.98 -2.55
CA ALA A 443 -13.93 2.22 -1.79
C ALA A 443 -12.91 3.27 -2.25
N LYS A 444 -13.29 4.55 -2.27
CA LYS A 444 -12.38 5.65 -2.62
C LYS A 444 -11.41 5.99 -1.49
N THR A 445 -11.92 5.99 -0.26
CA THR A 445 -11.15 6.27 0.96
C THR A 445 -11.36 5.16 1.99
N THR A 446 -10.42 5.03 2.94
CA THR A 446 -10.54 4.05 4.03
C THR A 446 -11.80 4.29 4.88
N PRO A 447 -12.16 5.53 5.28
CA PRO A 447 -13.40 5.80 6.00
C PRO A 447 -14.67 5.38 5.25
N ASP A 448 -14.72 5.53 3.92
CA ASP A 448 -15.86 5.10 3.11
C ASP A 448 -16.05 3.58 3.17
N GLY A 449 -14.95 2.82 3.08
CA GLY A 449 -14.96 1.36 3.22
C GLY A 449 -15.45 0.91 4.59
N VAL A 450 -14.93 1.51 5.67
CA VAL A 450 -15.36 1.25 7.04
C VAL A 450 -16.83 1.59 7.24
N ALA A 451 -17.28 2.76 6.77
CA ALA A 451 -18.68 3.17 6.87
C ALA A 451 -19.61 2.23 6.10
N ARG A 452 -19.17 1.71 4.93
CA ARG A 452 -19.91 0.72 4.15
C ARG A 452 -20.09 -0.58 4.92
N VAL A 453 -19.04 -1.11 5.56
CA VAL A 453 -19.14 -2.30 6.44
C VAL A 453 -20.17 -2.07 7.54
N ARG A 454 -20.09 -0.92 8.23
CA ARG A 454 -20.98 -0.58 9.33
C ARG A 454 -22.45 -0.52 8.91
N LYS A 455 -22.73 0.05 7.74
CA LYS A 455 -24.09 0.25 7.19
C LYS A 455 -24.68 -1.03 6.57
N SER A 456 -23.84 -1.94 6.08
CA SER A 456 -24.28 -3.13 5.32
C SER A 456 -24.80 -4.28 6.19
N LYS A 457 -24.94 -4.10 7.52
CA LYS A 457 -25.50 -5.09 8.45
C LYS A 457 -24.95 -6.52 8.27
N GLY A 458 -23.64 -6.65 8.02
CA GLY A 458 -22.97 -7.95 7.82
C GLY A 458 -23.00 -8.50 6.38
N LYS A 459 -23.52 -7.75 5.40
CA LYS A 459 -23.52 -8.11 3.97
C LYS A 459 -22.36 -7.54 3.15
N PHE A 460 -21.40 -6.90 3.82
CA PHE A 460 -20.19 -6.39 3.19
C PHE A 460 -18.96 -6.60 4.07
N ALA A 461 -17.89 -7.11 3.49
CA ALA A 461 -16.57 -7.23 4.10
C ALA A 461 -15.56 -6.31 3.40
N PHE A 462 -14.69 -5.67 4.17
CA PHE A 462 -13.68 -4.76 3.63
C PHE A 462 -12.28 -5.32 3.85
N LEU A 463 -11.51 -5.38 2.76
CA LEU A 463 -10.15 -5.91 2.74
C LEU A 463 -9.16 -4.75 2.86
N LEU A 464 -8.46 -4.70 3.99
CA LEU A 464 -7.50 -3.65 4.34
C LEU A 464 -6.35 -4.20 5.16
N GLU A 465 -5.30 -3.38 5.35
CA GLU A 465 -4.12 -3.76 6.13
C GLU A 465 -4.46 -3.99 7.62
N SER A 466 -3.82 -4.99 8.23
CA SER A 466 -4.14 -5.49 9.57
C SER A 466 -4.00 -4.42 10.66
N THR A 467 -3.01 -3.54 10.54
CA THR A 467 -2.77 -2.45 11.49
C THR A 467 -3.94 -1.47 11.52
N MET A 468 -4.52 -1.18 10.36
CA MET A 468 -5.70 -0.31 10.27
C MET A 468 -6.95 -1.03 10.78
N ASN A 469 -7.09 -2.33 10.50
CA ASN A 469 -8.21 -3.12 10.99
C ASN A 469 -8.26 -3.17 12.53
N GLU A 470 -7.13 -3.49 13.15
CA GLU A 470 -6.95 -3.53 14.61
C GLU A 470 -7.18 -2.15 15.24
N TYR A 471 -6.70 -1.09 14.59
CA TYR A 471 -6.95 0.28 15.03
C TYR A 471 -8.44 0.63 15.02
N ILE A 472 -9.16 0.34 13.94
CA ILE A 472 -10.58 0.67 13.79
C ILE A 472 -11.44 -0.19 14.72
N GLU A 473 -11.07 -1.43 14.98
CA GLU A 473 -11.73 -2.30 15.96
C GLU A 473 -11.72 -1.72 17.38
N GLN A 474 -10.64 -1.02 17.76
CA GLN A 474 -10.53 -0.34 19.06
C GLN A 474 -11.30 0.99 19.13
N ARG A 475 -11.88 1.46 18.02
CA ARG A 475 -12.60 2.74 17.97
C ARG A 475 -14.08 2.55 18.24
N LYS A 476 -14.65 3.46 19.04
CA LYS A 476 -16.10 3.54 19.25
C LYS A 476 -16.84 3.61 17.90
N PRO A 477 -17.96 2.88 17.72
CA PRO A 477 -18.70 2.11 18.73
C PRO A 477 -18.25 0.64 18.91
N CYS A 478 -17.03 0.27 18.48
CA CYS A 478 -16.48 -1.09 18.56
C CYS A 478 -17.33 -2.12 17.78
N ASP A 479 -17.85 -1.71 16.63
CA ASP A 479 -18.78 -2.47 15.79
C ASP A 479 -18.14 -3.13 14.57
N THR A 480 -16.81 -3.12 14.48
CA THR A 480 -16.01 -3.85 13.50
C THR A 480 -15.23 -4.96 14.18
N MET A 481 -14.84 -5.98 13.42
CA MET A 481 -14.08 -7.12 13.91
C MET A 481 -13.16 -7.63 12.80
N LYS A 482 -11.90 -7.91 13.15
CA LYS A 482 -11.00 -8.66 12.28
C LYS A 482 -11.34 -10.15 12.32
N VAL A 483 -11.42 -10.78 11.15
CA VAL A 483 -11.61 -12.23 11.03
C VAL A 483 -10.45 -12.87 10.27
N GLY A 484 -10.09 -14.08 10.70
CA GLY A 484 -9.01 -14.86 10.12
C GLY A 484 -7.60 -14.32 10.38
N GLY A 485 -6.62 -15.04 9.85
CA GLY A 485 -5.23 -14.59 9.79
C GLY A 485 -4.99 -13.57 8.67
N ASN A 486 -3.77 -13.04 8.61
CA ASN A 486 -3.37 -12.19 7.49
C ASN A 486 -3.19 -13.04 6.22
N LEU A 487 -3.60 -12.52 5.07
CA LEU A 487 -3.49 -13.24 3.78
C LEU A 487 -2.08 -13.26 3.20
N ASP A 488 -1.23 -12.34 3.66
CA ASP A 488 0.15 -12.16 3.22
C ASP A 488 1.02 -11.55 4.33
N SER A 489 2.32 -11.41 4.05
CA SER A 489 3.29 -10.73 4.90
C SER A 489 3.90 -9.56 4.13
N LYS A 490 3.66 -8.35 4.65
CA LYS A 490 4.05 -7.05 4.09
C LYS A 490 4.66 -6.18 5.18
N GLY A 491 5.22 -5.06 4.78
CA GLY A 491 5.65 -4.04 5.73
C GLY A 491 5.58 -2.63 5.15
N TYR A 492 5.46 -1.66 6.05
CA TYR A 492 5.66 -0.26 5.72
C TYR A 492 7.15 0.07 5.77
N GLY A 493 7.60 0.85 4.79
CA GLY A 493 8.95 1.39 4.73
C GLY A 493 8.92 2.88 4.46
N VAL A 494 9.98 3.58 4.87
CA VAL A 494 10.22 4.96 4.46
C VAL A 494 10.72 4.93 3.02
N ALA A 495 10.17 5.78 2.17
CA ALA A 495 10.54 5.83 0.75
C ALA A 495 11.33 7.07 0.40
N THR A 496 12.32 6.92 -0.46
CA THR A 496 13.15 8.01 -1.01
C THR A 496 13.18 7.95 -2.54
N PRO A 497 13.49 9.08 -3.22
CA PRO A 497 13.81 9.05 -4.63
C PRO A 497 14.99 8.10 -4.88
N LYS A 498 14.97 7.41 -6.02
CA LYS A 498 15.97 6.40 -6.36
C LYS A 498 17.37 7.00 -6.38
N GLY A 499 18.31 6.38 -5.67
CA GLY A 499 19.69 6.86 -5.56
C GLY A 499 19.88 8.08 -4.65
N SER A 500 18.88 8.46 -3.84
CA SER A 500 19.01 9.55 -2.88
C SER A 500 20.02 9.22 -1.77
N ALA A 501 20.88 10.19 -1.45
CA ALA A 501 21.84 10.09 -0.34
C ALA A 501 21.16 9.92 1.03
N LEU A 502 19.90 10.36 1.17
CA LEU A 502 19.11 10.22 2.41
C LEU A 502 18.87 8.75 2.81
N ARG A 503 19.06 7.79 1.90
CA ARG A 503 18.90 6.36 2.20
C ARG A 503 20.07 5.79 3.00
N TRP A 504 21.29 6.32 2.80
CA TRP A 504 22.55 5.73 3.25
C TRP A 504 23.22 6.53 4.36
N VAL A 505 22.47 7.36 5.08
CA VAL A 505 23.01 8.07 6.23
C VAL A 505 23.27 7.03 7.33
N GLU A 506 24.55 6.72 7.56
CA GLU A 506 25.03 5.88 8.68
C GLU A 506 24.76 6.52 10.04
#